data_AF-A0A4Y9XU96-F1
#
_entry.id   AF-A0A4Y9XU96-F1
#
_cell.length_a   1.000
_cell.length_b   1.000
_cell.length_c   1.000
_cell.angle_alpha   90.00
_cell.angle_beta   90.00
_cell.angle_gamma   90.00
#
_symmetry.space_group_name_H-M   'P 1'
#
loop_
_entity.id
_entity.type
_entity.pdbx_description
1 polymer ?
#
loop_
_entity_poly.entity_id
_entity_poly.type
_entity_poly.pdbx_seq_one_letter_code
_entity_poly.pdbx_strand_id
1 'polypeptide(L)'
;MDTGRDPFFSHSSWSVNLPGTAQYVFAQAHKAGNQSVSVLSAARDEIDFADSTLLYPVGVAALSVLVLLVQLAFHLRTQRNAYTKPAESEPSPLAEPLHAPEESENASALAKHVKEHGGAVIIAFNLVRSGSTLALLGMSMYSATKALGHTATLEPQNSQIVIHVGTCITYLYASALSIASVLSGPILSTTVVRHLNCILVLEWAAYAYRDLWPLATFTLEPIDLDEGALLWTRLALLTLSAVFVPLLIPRLYIPFDPENPWPDPHPEQTSSILSLWLYIWLDPTIRLASRVEHLTIDMLPPLADYDEAHNLM
;
A
#
# COMPACT_ATOMS: atom_id res chain seq x y z
N MET A 1 -68.08 -15.87 -65.28
CA MET A 1 -66.74 -16.07 -65.87
C MET A 1 -65.93 -16.79 -64.82
N ASP A 2 -65.65 -18.04 -65.14
CA ASP A 2 -64.93 -19.02 -64.35
C ASP A 2 -63.47 -19.02 -64.85
N THR A 3 -62.50 -18.91 -63.95
CA THR A 3 -61.06 -19.19 -64.09
C THR A 3 -60.41 -18.84 -62.75
N GLY A 4 -59.63 -19.64 -62.04
CA GLY A 4 -59.09 -20.97 -62.24
C GLY A 4 -58.32 -21.31 -60.96
N ARG A 5 -58.35 -22.58 -60.58
CA ARG A 5 -57.58 -23.15 -59.46
C ARG A 5 -56.09 -23.12 -59.79
N ASP A 6 -55.27 -22.80 -58.79
CA ASP A 6 -53.92 -23.35 -58.62
C ASP A 6 -53.72 -23.79 -57.15
N PRO A 7 -53.35 -25.06 -56.89
CA PRO A 7 -53.41 -25.66 -55.56
C PRO A 7 -52.03 -26.01 -55.00
N PHE A 8 -51.16 -25.05 -54.69
CA PHE A 8 -49.91 -25.37 -53.98
C PHE A 8 -49.50 -24.17 -53.15
N PHE A 9 -49.51 -24.35 -51.82
CA PHE A 9 -48.82 -23.59 -50.75
C PHE A 9 -49.72 -23.54 -49.50
N SER A 10 -49.99 -24.71 -48.91
CA SER A 10 -50.38 -24.75 -47.48
C SER A 10 -49.12 -24.55 -46.66
N HIS A 11 -48.98 -23.40 -46.01
CA HIS A 11 -48.00 -23.23 -44.94
C HIS A 11 -48.38 -24.17 -43.79
N SER A 12 -47.68 -25.30 -43.70
CA SER A 12 -47.74 -26.21 -42.57
C SER A 12 -47.03 -25.56 -41.39
N SER A 13 -47.80 -24.90 -40.52
CA SER A 13 -47.35 -24.63 -39.15
C SER A 13 -47.24 -25.96 -38.43
N TRP A 14 -46.03 -26.51 -38.36
CA TRP A 14 -45.72 -27.65 -37.50
C TRP A 14 -45.82 -27.20 -36.03
N SER A 15 -47.03 -27.12 -35.50
CA SER A 15 -47.25 -27.06 -34.05
C SER A 15 -47.04 -28.47 -33.52
N VAL A 16 -45.83 -28.76 -33.03
CA VAL A 16 -45.58 -29.96 -32.24
C VAL A 16 -46.43 -29.83 -30.97
N ASN A 17 -47.56 -30.53 -30.93
CA ASN A 17 -48.38 -30.68 -29.73
C ASN A 17 -47.60 -31.51 -28.71
N LEU A 18 -46.78 -30.83 -27.92
CA LEU A 18 -46.18 -31.40 -26.72
C LEU A 18 -47.31 -31.79 -25.76
N PRO A 19 -47.29 -33.01 -25.19
CA PRO A 19 -48.25 -33.40 -24.16
C PRO A 19 -48.28 -32.35 -23.04
N GLY A 20 -49.45 -32.03 -22.49
CA GLY A 20 -49.60 -30.96 -21.49
C GLY A 20 -48.67 -31.12 -20.26
N THR A 21 -48.25 -32.35 -19.96
CA THR A 21 -47.25 -32.66 -18.94
C THR A 21 -45.85 -32.16 -19.30
N ALA A 22 -45.43 -32.27 -20.57
CA ALA A 22 -44.15 -31.77 -21.03
C ALA A 22 -44.11 -30.23 -21.02
N GLN A 23 -45.20 -29.56 -21.43
CA GLN A 23 -45.29 -28.10 -21.35
C GLN A 23 -45.21 -27.60 -19.90
N TYR A 24 -45.83 -28.32 -18.96
CA TYR A 24 -45.74 -28.00 -17.53
C TYR A 24 -44.31 -28.17 -16.99
N VAL A 25 -43.62 -29.24 -17.36
CA VAL A 25 -42.23 -29.48 -16.95
C VAL A 25 -41.29 -28.42 -17.54
N PHE A 26 -41.46 -28.03 -18.81
CA PHE A 26 -40.67 -26.96 -19.42
C PHE A 26 -40.96 -25.59 -18.79
N ALA A 27 -42.21 -25.27 -18.47
CA ALA A 27 -42.57 -24.04 -17.76
C ALA A 27 -41.98 -24.01 -16.34
N GLN A 28 -41.96 -25.15 -15.64
CA GLN A 28 -41.38 -25.28 -14.31
C GLN A 28 -39.85 -25.20 -14.34
N ALA A 29 -39.20 -25.78 -15.36
CA ALA A 29 -37.76 -25.67 -15.57
C ALA A 29 -37.34 -24.23 -15.94
N HIS A 30 -38.12 -23.54 -16.78
CA HIS A 30 -37.86 -22.14 -17.11
C HIS A 30 -38.10 -21.21 -15.92
N LYS A 31 -39.10 -21.52 -15.07
CA LYS A 31 -39.34 -20.79 -13.82
C LYS A 31 -38.22 -21.03 -12.80
N ALA A 32 -37.73 -22.26 -12.68
CA ALA A 32 -36.58 -22.59 -11.82
C ALA A 32 -35.28 -21.95 -12.33
N GLY A 33 -35.06 -21.89 -13.64
CA GLY A 33 -33.94 -21.18 -14.27
C GLY A 33 -34.01 -19.67 -14.07
N ASN A 34 -35.18 -19.06 -14.24
CA ASN A 34 -35.36 -17.63 -13.95
C ASN A 34 -35.25 -17.33 -12.45
N GLN A 35 -35.66 -18.25 -11.58
CA GLN A 35 -35.47 -18.13 -10.14
C GLN A 35 -33.99 -18.27 -9.75
N SER A 36 -33.24 -19.19 -10.34
CA SER A 36 -31.81 -19.30 -10.06
C SER A 36 -31.01 -18.14 -10.62
N VAL A 37 -31.35 -17.63 -11.82
CA VAL A 37 -30.74 -16.43 -12.41
C VAL A 37 -31.11 -15.18 -11.62
N SER A 38 -32.35 -15.05 -11.14
CA SER A 38 -32.73 -13.92 -10.27
C SER A 38 -32.11 -14.02 -8.89
N VAL A 39 -31.92 -15.22 -8.32
CA VAL A 39 -31.19 -15.40 -7.05
C VAL A 39 -29.70 -15.14 -7.23
N LEU A 40 -29.10 -15.55 -8.35
CA LEU A 40 -27.69 -15.24 -8.66
C LEU A 40 -27.49 -13.77 -9.03
N SER A 41 -28.47 -13.13 -9.66
CA SER A 41 -28.49 -11.69 -9.95
C SER A 41 -28.71 -10.88 -8.68
N ALA A 42 -29.66 -11.29 -7.82
CA ALA A 42 -29.92 -10.66 -6.54
C ALA A 42 -28.74 -10.86 -5.57
N ALA A 43 -28.14 -12.05 -5.51
CA ALA A 43 -26.92 -12.29 -4.73
C ALA A 43 -25.69 -11.57 -5.31
N ARG A 44 -25.75 -11.07 -6.56
CA ARG A 44 -24.71 -10.25 -7.18
C ARG A 44 -24.96 -8.75 -7.00
N ASP A 45 -26.22 -8.33 -6.92
CA ASP A 45 -26.63 -6.96 -6.60
C ASP A 45 -26.60 -6.67 -5.08
N GLU A 46 -26.65 -7.70 -4.24
CA GLU A 46 -26.57 -7.64 -2.77
C GLU A 46 -25.15 -7.96 -2.25
N ILE A 47 -24.13 -7.84 -3.11
CA ILE A 47 -22.79 -7.55 -2.61
C ILE A 47 -22.79 -6.05 -2.35
N ASP A 48 -23.19 -5.66 -1.14
CA ASP A 48 -23.23 -4.27 -0.74
C ASP A 48 -21.83 -3.68 -0.99
N PHE A 49 -21.73 -2.79 -1.98
CA PHE A 49 -20.44 -2.29 -2.47
C PHE A 49 -19.67 -1.59 -1.33
N ALA A 50 -20.42 -1.03 -0.38
CA ALA A 50 -19.92 -0.49 0.87
C ALA A 50 -19.18 -1.56 1.69
N ASP A 51 -19.79 -2.70 2.00
CA ASP A 51 -19.18 -3.79 2.79
C ASP A 51 -17.98 -4.42 2.09
N SER A 52 -18.00 -4.47 0.76
CA SER A 52 -16.89 -4.99 -0.04
C SER A 52 -15.71 -4.04 -0.13
N THR A 53 -15.87 -2.78 0.28
CA THR A 53 -14.80 -1.78 0.18
C THR A 53 -13.60 -2.14 1.07
N LEU A 54 -13.83 -2.77 2.23
CA LEU A 54 -12.76 -3.21 3.15
C LEU A 54 -12.03 -4.49 2.69
N LEU A 55 -12.53 -5.18 1.66
CA LEU A 55 -11.84 -6.32 1.05
C LEU A 55 -10.76 -5.88 0.05
N TYR A 56 -10.84 -4.68 -0.52
CA TYR A 56 -9.83 -4.20 -1.47
C TYR A 56 -8.42 -4.10 -0.85
N PRO A 57 -8.23 -3.50 0.34
CA PRO A 57 -6.90 -3.46 0.97
C PRO A 57 -6.36 -4.86 1.30
N VAL A 58 -7.21 -5.81 1.70
CA VAL A 58 -6.82 -7.21 1.96
C VAL A 58 -6.31 -7.87 0.67
N GLY A 59 -7.02 -7.68 -0.44
CA GLY A 59 -6.60 -8.19 -1.76
C GLY A 59 -5.28 -7.59 -2.22
N VAL A 60 -5.08 -6.27 -2.03
CA VAL A 60 -3.82 -5.61 -2.38
C VAL A 60 -2.68 -6.02 -1.46
N ALA A 61 -2.93 -6.23 -0.17
CA ALA A 61 -1.92 -6.78 0.75
C ALA A 61 -1.46 -8.16 0.27
N ALA A 62 -2.39 -9.05 -0.11
CA ALA A 62 -2.04 -10.37 -0.66
C ALA A 62 -1.23 -10.28 -1.96
N LEU A 63 -1.58 -9.36 -2.86
CA LEU A 63 -0.83 -9.13 -4.09
C LEU A 63 0.57 -8.54 -3.80
N SER A 64 0.68 -7.62 -2.85
CA SER A 64 1.94 -7.03 -2.42
C SER A 64 2.89 -8.08 -1.83
N VAL A 65 2.38 -9.02 -1.03
CA VAL A 65 3.16 -10.17 -0.55
C VAL A 65 3.74 -10.96 -1.73
N LEU A 66 2.92 -11.27 -2.74
CA LEU A 66 3.37 -12.04 -3.90
C LEU A 66 4.46 -11.29 -4.68
N VAL A 67 4.28 -9.98 -4.90
CA VAL A 67 5.27 -9.14 -5.59
C VAL A 67 6.57 -9.06 -4.78
N LEU A 68 6.50 -8.92 -3.46
CA LEU A 68 7.67 -8.89 -2.60
C LEU A 68 8.43 -10.22 -2.60
N LEU A 69 7.72 -11.36 -2.59
CA LEU A 69 8.36 -12.67 -2.67
C LEU A 69 9.09 -12.85 -4.00
N VAL A 70 8.52 -12.36 -5.10
CA VAL A 70 9.18 -12.36 -6.42
C VAL A 70 10.42 -11.46 -6.42
N GLN A 71 10.32 -10.24 -5.86
CA GLN A 71 11.44 -9.30 -5.77
C GLN A 71 12.56 -9.83 -4.87
N LEU A 72 12.22 -10.44 -3.74
CA LEU A 72 13.17 -11.08 -2.83
C LEU A 72 13.85 -12.28 -3.51
N ALA A 73 13.09 -13.12 -4.21
CA ALA A 73 13.64 -14.24 -4.96
C ALA A 73 14.61 -13.77 -6.06
N PHE A 74 14.29 -12.66 -6.75
CA PHE A 74 15.19 -12.06 -7.74
C PHE A 74 16.46 -11.51 -7.08
N HIS A 75 16.34 -10.79 -5.97
CA HIS A 75 17.48 -10.24 -5.24
C HIS A 75 18.42 -11.33 -4.69
N LEU A 76 17.86 -12.40 -4.11
CA LEU A 76 18.62 -13.56 -3.64
C LEU A 76 19.32 -14.30 -4.79
N ARG A 77 18.68 -14.39 -5.97
CA ARG A 77 19.30 -14.98 -7.17
C ARG A 77 20.47 -14.13 -7.67
N THR A 78 20.31 -12.81 -7.73
CA THR A 78 21.37 -11.89 -8.17
C THR A 78 22.55 -11.90 -7.20
N GLN A 79 22.29 -11.88 -5.89
CA GLN A 79 23.32 -12.00 -4.85
C GLN A 79 24.05 -13.35 -4.96
N ARG A 80 23.32 -14.47 -5.11
CA ARG A 80 23.93 -15.80 -5.29
C ARG A 80 24.82 -15.84 -6.53
N ASN A 81 24.39 -15.24 -7.64
CA ASN A 81 25.18 -15.17 -8.86
C ASN A 81 26.45 -14.29 -8.71
N ALA A 82 26.39 -13.26 -7.86
CA ALA A 82 27.54 -12.41 -7.52
C ALA A 82 28.56 -13.15 -6.64
N TYR A 83 28.12 -13.93 -5.64
CA TYR A 83 29.00 -14.74 -4.79
C TYR A 83 29.61 -15.95 -5.51
N THR A 84 28.99 -16.43 -6.60
CA THR A 84 29.54 -17.52 -7.43
C THR A 84 30.59 -17.06 -8.45
N LYS A 85 31.01 -15.79 -8.46
CA LYS A 85 32.25 -15.34 -9.11
C LYS A 85 33.39 -15.45 -8.07
N PRO A 86 34.26 -16.47 -8.11
CA PRO A 86 35.39 -16.54 -7.19
C PRO A 86 36.46 -15.56 -7.69
N ALA A 87 36.70 -14.49 -6.94
CA ALA A 87 37.97 -13.79 -7.01
C ALA A 87 38.95 -14.53 -6.10
N GLU A 88 39.94 -15.12 -6.74
CA GLU A 88 41.14 -15.71 -6.18
C GLU A 88 41.90 -14.68 -5.34
N SER A 89 42.00 -14.90 -4.02
CA SER A 89 43.03 -14.29 -3.18
C SER A 89 43.29 -15.18 -1.96
N GLU A 90 44.54 -15.64 -1.86
CA GLU A 90 45.09 -16.54 -0.83
C GLU A 90 44.99 -15.99 0.62
N PRO A 91 45.05 -16.87 1.65
CA PRO A 91 44.90 -16.51 3.06
C PRO A 91 46.22 -16.52 3.86
N SER A 92 46.44 -15.56 4.77
CA SER A 92 47.31 -15.70 5.96
C SER A 92 47.27 -14.48 6.92
N PRO A 93 47.75 -14.54 8.19
CA PRO A 93 46.99 -15.08 9.31
C PRO A 93 46.98 -14.18 10.57
N LEU A 94 46.01 -14.43 11.46
CA LEU A 94 46.01 -14.22 12.92
C LEU A 94 46.17 -12.78 13.49
N ALA A 95 45.06 -12.27 14.02
CA ALA A 95 45.07 -11.41 15.21
C ALA A 95 43.87 -11.78 16.10
N GLU A 96 44.15 -12.20 17.34
CA GLU A 96 43.17 -12.42 18.40
C GLU A 96 42.47 -11.10 18.78
N PRO A 97 41.15 -11.05 18.98
CA PRO A 97 40.49 -9.87 19.52
C PRO A 97 40.59 -9.85 21.05
N LEU A 98 41.31 -8.86 21.58
CA LEU A 98 41.24 -8.44 22.98
C LEU A 98 39.90 -7.72 23.22
N HIS A 99 39.12 -8.24 24.16
CA HIS A 99 37.85 -7.69 24.64
C HIS A 99 37.96 -6.18 24.97
N ALA A 100 37.17 -5.37 24.27
CA ALA A 100 36.86 -3.97 24.60
C ALA A 100 35.33 -3.85 24.82
N PRO A 101 34.85 -2.88 25.63
CA PRO A 101 33.53 -2.92 26.23
C PRO A 101 32.41 -2.77 25.18
N GLU A 102 31.44 -3.68 25.24
CA GLU A 102 30.30 -3.84 24.31
C GLU A 102 29.49 -2.54 24.08
N GLU A 103 29.55 -1.56 24.98
CA GLU A 103 28.88 -0.26 24.83
C GLU A 103 29.49 0.62 23.71
N SER A 104 30.81 0.55 23.49
CA SER A 104 31.47 1.35 22.45
C SER A 104 31.19 0.80 21.04
N GLU A 105 31.07 -0.53 20.92
CA GLU A 105 30.81 -1.20 19.66
C GLU A 105 29.38 -0.92 19.19
N ASN A 106 28.41 -1.00 20.09
CA ASN A 106 26.99 -0.72 19.82
C ASN A 106 26.76 0.74 19.37
N ALA A 107 27.41 1.70 20.00
CA ALA A 107 27.32 3.11 19.60
C ALA A 107 27.90 3.34 18.19
N SER A 108 29.02 2.69 17.87
CA SER A 108 29.63 2.77 16.55
C SER A 108 28.80 2.06 15.46
N ALA A 109 28.20 0.92 15.79
CA ALA A 109 27.32 0.15 14.92
C ALA A 109 26.02 0.92 14.64
N LEU A 110 25.44 1.55 15.66
CA LEU A 110 24.25 2.39 15.51
C LEU A 110 24.55 3.64 14.68
N ALA A 111 25.69 4.30 14.90
CA ALA A 111 26.12 5.45 14.09
C ALA A 111 26.33 5.05 12.61
N LYS A 112 26.90 3.86 12.37
CA LYS A 112 27.04 3.28 11.02
C LYS A 112 25.68 3.00 10.38
N HIS A 113 24.77 2.36 11.11
CA HIS A 113 23.39 2.07 10.65
C HIS A 113 22.62 3.35 10.31
N VAL A 114 22.75 4.38 11.15
CA VAL A 114 22.16 5.71 10.94
C VAL A 114 22.69 6.37 9.68
N LYS A 115 24.00 6.28 9.44
CA LYS A 115 24.63 6.83 8.22
C LYS A 115 24.18 6.07 6.97
N GLU A 116 24.08 4.75 7.04
CA GLU A 116 23.63 3.91 5.93
C GLU A 116 22.14 4.12 5.57
N HIS A 117 21.31 4.51 6.54
CA HIS A 117 19.88 4.79 6.36
C HIS A 117 19.55 6.24 5.97
N GLY A 118 20.56 7.07 5.68
CA GLY A 118 20.35 8.45 5.25
C GLY A 118 20.09 9.44 6.38
N GLY A 119 20.41 9.07 7.62
CA GLY A 119 20.38 9.96 8.78
C GLY A 119 19.30 9.64 9.82
N ALA A 120 19.47 10.21 11.01
CA ALA A 120 18.62 9.94 12.17
C ALA A 120 17.16 10.39 11.97
N VAL A 121 16.93 11.43 11.15
CA VAL A 121 15.59 11.95 10.86
C VAL A 121 14.75 10.92 10.12
N ILE A 122 15.32 10.24 9.12
CA ILE A 122 14.63 9.19 8.35
C ILE A 122 14.24 8.03 9.26
N ILE A 123 15.16 7.60 10.14
CA ILE A 123 14.88 6.56 11.14
C ILE A 123 13.77 7.00 12.10
N ALA A 124 13.78 8.24 12.58
CA ALA A 124 12.73 8.74 13.47
C ALA A 124 11.34 8.69 12.81
N PHE A 125 11.22 9.11 11.54
CA PHE A 125 9.97 9.00 10.79
C PHE A 125 9.53 7.54 10.59
N ASN A 126 10.47 6.64 10.31
CA ASN A 126 10.16 5.21 10.19
C ASN A 126 9.74 4.60 11.53
N LEU A 127 10.29 5.04 12.66
CA LEU A 127 9.88 4.62 14.00
C LEU A 127 8.47 5.13 14.37
N VAL A 128 8.15 6.38 14.02
CA VAL A 128 6.77 6.91 14.16
C VAL A 128 5.81 6.07 13.33
N ARG A 129 6.19 5.72 12.09
CA ARG A 129 5.39 4.84 11.24
C ARG A 129 5.20 3.46 11.88
N SER A 130 6.26 2.82 12.38
CA SER A 130 6.15 1.51 13.02
C SER A 130 5.26 1.56 14.27
N GLY A 131 5.43 2.59 15.11
CA GLY A 131 4.57 2.81 16.28
C GLY A 131 3.09 2.97 15.90
N SER A 132 2.82 3.74 14.84
CA SER A 132 1.46 3.91 14.33
C SER A 132 0.84 2.60 13.83
N THR A 133 1.58 1.82 13.04
CA THR A 133 1.08 0.53 12.54
C THR A 133 0.87 -0.51 13.65
N LEU A 134 1.69 -0.46 14.70
CA LEU A 134 1.53 -1.34 15.86
C LEU A 134 0.31 -0.94 16.70
N ALA A 135 0.05 0.36 16.86
CA ALA A 135 -1.18 0.85 17.50
C ALA A 135 -2.43 0.46 16.69
N LEU A 136 -2.38 0.55 15.35
CA LEU A 136 -3.44 0.09 14.46
C LEU A 136 -3.71 -1.41 14.60
N LEU A 137 -2.66 -2.23 14.67
CA LEU A 137 -2.78 -3.67 14.95
C LEU A 137 -3.43 -3.95 16.32
N GLY A 138 -3.04 -3.19 17.34
CA GLY A 138 -3.64 -3.30 18.68
C GLY A 138 -5.14 -2.99 18.65
N MET A 139 -5.54 -1.92 17.96
CA MET A 139 -6.95 -1.56 17.79
C MET A 139 -7.72 -2.61 16.96
N SER A 140 -7.14 -3.14 15.89
CA SER A 140 -7.82 -4.18 15.08
C SER A 140 -8.00 -5.48 15.87
N MET A 141 -7.02 -5.84 16.71
CA MET A 141 -7.13 -7.01 17.58
C MET A 141 -8.21 -6.81 18.66
N TYR A 142 -8.31 -5.61 19.23
CA TYR A 142 -9.41 -5.25 20.12
C TYR A 142 -10.77 -5.37 19.44
N SER A 143 -10.96 -4.79 18.24
CA SER A 143 -12.21 -4.92 17.48
C SER A 143 -12.55 -6.39 17.16
N ALA A 144 -11.55 -7.19 16.76
CA ALA A 144 -11.75 -8.62 16.47
C ALA A 144 -12.19 -9.41 17.71
N THR A 145 -11.59 -9.17 18.88
CA THR A 145 -11.99 -9.85 20.13
C THR A 145 -13.39 -9.44 20.59
N LYS A 146 -13.77 -8.17 20.43
CA LYS A 146 -15.13 -7.69 20.74
C LYS A 146 -16.15 -8.36 19.81
N ALA A 147 -15.86 -8.45 18.52
CA ALA A 147 -16.73 -9.12 17.54
C ALA A 147 -16.92 -10.61 17.87
N LEU A 148 -15.84 -11.32 18.22
CA LEU A 148 -15.89 -12.73 18.61
C LEU A 148 -16.69 -12.93 19.92
N GLY A 149 -16.56 -12.02 20.89
CA GLY A 149 -17.33 -12.07 22.14
C GLY A 149 -18.84 -11.90 21.96
N HIS A 150 -19.28 -11.11 20.97
CA HIS A 150 -20.72 -10.92 20.69
C HIS A 150 -21.35 -12.16 20.04
N THR A 151 -20.59 -12.88 19.21
CA THR A 151 -21.05 -14.10 18.50
C THR A 151 -21.34 -15.29 19.41
N ALA A 152 -20.86 -15.28 20.66
CA ALA A 152 -21.19 -16.31 21.65
C ALA A 152 -22.65 -16.20 22.16
N THR A 153 -23.37 -15.12 21.82
CA THR A 153 -24.71 -14.84 22.34
C THR A 153 -25.81 -14.74 21.29
N LEU A 154 -25.50 -14.43 20.02
CA LEU A 154 -26.50 -14.32 18.93
C LEU A 154 -25.90 -14.74 17.57
N GLU A 155 -26.81 -15.16 16.68
CA GLU A 155 -26.62 -15.77 15.34
C GLU A 155 -25.44 -15.19 14.51
N PRO A 156 -24.63 -16.04 13.84
CA PRO A 156 -23.38 -15.60 13.22
C PRO A 156 -23.62 -14.81 11.92
N GLN A 157 -23.41 -13.50 11.98
CA GLN A 157 -23.14 -12.72 10.76
C GLN A 157 -21.70 -12.99 10.32
N ASN A 158 -21.49 -14.03 9.51
CA ASN A 158 -20.18 -14.45 9.00
C ASN A 158 -19.38 -13.33 8.29
N SER A 159 -20.04 -12.30 7.76
CA SER A 159 -19.40 -11.21 7.01
C SER A 159 -18.51 -10.31 7.89
N GLN A 160 -18.99 -9.88 9.07
CA GLN A 160 -18.25 -8.95 9.93
C GLN A 160 -16.96 -9.56 10.50
N ILE A 161 -17.00 -10.85 10.84
CA ILE A 161 -15.82 -11.57 11.34
C ILE A 161 -14.72 -11.61 10.26
N VAL A 162 -15.08 -11.88 9.01
CA VAL A 162 -14.14 -11.92 7.89
C VAL A 162 -13.46 -10.56 7.69
N ILE A 163 -14.20 -9.46 7.83
CA ILE A 163 -13.67 -8.10 7.71
C ILE A 163 -12.69 -7.78 8.85
N HIS A 164 -13.05 -8.03 10.11
CA HIS A 164 -12.16 -7.76 11.24
C HIS A 164 -10.91 -8.65 11.25
N VAL A 165 -11.04 -9.91 10.84
CA VAL A 165 -9.90 -10.82 10.71
C VAL A 165 -9.02 -10.40 9.52
N GLY A 166 -9.62 -10.03 8.39
CA GLY A 166 -8.90 -9.56 7.20
C GLY A 166 -8.09 -8.30 7.49
N THR A 167 -8.69 -7.29 8.12
CA THR A 167 -8.01 -6.05 8.54
C THR A 167 -6.89 -6.34 9.56
N CYS A 168 -7.11 -7.26 10.51
CA CYS A 168 -6.06 -7.69 11.44
C CYS A 168 -4.85 -8.30 10.73
N ILE A 169 -5.08 -9.17 9.73
CA ILE A 169 -4.01 -9.75 8.91
C ILE A 169 -3.27 -8.66 8.12
N THR A 170 -3.99 -7.69 7.55
CA THR A 170 -3.39 -6.55 6.84
C THR A 170 -2.50 -5.72 7.75
N TYR A 171 -2.96 -5.38 8.98
CA TYR A 171 -2.14 -4.62 9.93
C TYR A 171 -0.97 -5.43 10.50
N LEU A 172 -1.14 -6.75 10.65
CA LEU A 172 -0.03 -7.63 11.05
C LEU A 172 1.07 -7.59 9.98
N TYR A 173 0.68 -7.72 8.71
CA TYR A 173 1.61 -7.61 7.60
C TYR A 173 2.26 -6.21 7.50
N ALA A 174 1.47 -5.14 7.62
CA ALA A 174 1.97 -3.76 7.61
C ALA A 174 2.96 -3.50 8.76
N SER A 175 2.69 -4.01 9.96
CA SER A 175 3.61 -3.89 11.11
C SER A 175 4.92 -4.63 10.86
N ALA A 176 4.88 -5.84 10.29
CA ALA A 176 6.07 -6.59 9.92
C ALA A 176 6.90 -5.85 8.85
N LEU A 177 6.26 -5.28 7.83
CA LEU A 177 6.92 -4.45 6.82
C LEU A 177 7.53 -3.18 7.44
N SER A 178 6.84 -2.54 8.37
CA SER A 178 7.35 -1.33 9.04
C SER A 178 8.61 -1.62 9.85
N ILE A 179 8.64 -2.74 10.58
CA ILE A 179 9.81 -3.18 11.34
C ILE A 179 10.93 -3.57 10.38
N ALA A 180 10.62 -4.32 9.32
CA ALA A 180 11.57 -4.66 8.28
C ALA A 180 12.19 -3.42 7.63
N SER A 181 11.45 -2.30 7.48
CA SER A 181 11.99 -1.06 6.92
C SER A 181 13.07 -0.41 7.78
N VAL A 182 13.06 -0.63 9.09
CA VAL A 182 14.06 -0.11 10.04
C VAL A 182 15.28 -1.04 10.15
N LEU A 183 15.06 -2.35 9.97
CA LEU A 183 16.08 -3.38 10.15
C LEU A 183 16.83 -3.75 8.84
N SER A 184 16.19 -3.56 7.68
CA SER A 184 16.75 -3.99 6.40
C SER A 184 17.72 -2.96 5.82
N GLY A 185 18.71 -3.41 5.05
CA GLY A 185 19.63 -2.51 4.34
C GLY A 185 18.91 -1.56 3.34
N PRO A 186 19.59 -0.49 2.90
CA PRO A 186 18.98 0.63 2.17
C PRO A 186 18.24 0.21 0.89
N ILE A 187 18.76 -0.76 0.14
CA ILE A 187 18.15 -1.25 -1.10
C ILE A 187 16.82 -1.98 -0.83
N LEU A 188 16.79 -2.84 0.20
CA LEU A 188 15.57 -3.57 0.55
C LEU A 188 14.56 -2.66 1.26
N SER A 189 15.05 -1.71 2.07
CA SER A 189 14.22 -0.75 2.80
C SER A 189 13.39 0.10 1.84
N THR A 190 13.95 0.63 0.74
CA THR A 190 13.17 1.42 -0.23
C THR A 190 12.00 0.64 -0.83
N THR A 191 12.23 -0.62 -1.18
CA THR A 191 11.21 -1.49 -1.75
C THR A 191 10.12 -1.79 -0.72
N VAL A 192 10.52 -2.18 0.49
CA VAL A 192 9.60 -2.47 1.61
C VAL A 192 8.74 -1.26 1.96
N VAL A 193 9.34 -0.07 2.05
CA VAL A 193 8.64 1.20 2.34
C VAL A 193 7.63 1.53 1.26
N ARG A 194 7.94 1.30 -0.03
CA ARG A 194 6.97 1.51 -1.12
C ARG A 194 5.74 0.62 -0.97
N HIS A 195 5.93 -0.68 -0.71
CA HIS A 195 4.82 -1.61 -0.50
C HIS A 195 3.98 -1.23 0.71
N LEU A 196 4.64 -0.89 1.82
CA LEU A 196 3.97 -0.41 3.03
C LEU A 196 3.13 0.84 2.76
N ASN A 197 3.70 1.85 2.07
CA ASN A 197 2.98 3.07 1.72
C ASN A 197 1.77 2.78 0.82
N CYS A 198 1.89 1.90 -0.18
CA CYS A 198 0.77 1.52 -1.04
C CYS A 198 -0.39 0.93 -0.23
N ILE A 199 -0.09 -0.01 0.68
CA ILE A 199 -1.11 -0.67 1.52
C ILE A 199 -1.78 0.36 2.43
N LEU A 200 -0.98 1.20 3.11
CA LEU A 200 -1.51 2.20 4.04
C LEU A 200 -2.35 3.27 3.34
N VAL A 201 -1.96 3.71 2.14
CA VAL A 201 -2.73 4.69 1.36
C VAL A 201 -4.05 4.10 0.88
N LEU A 202 -4.07 2.84 0.45
CA LEU A 202 -5.31 2.18 0.02
C LEU A 202 -6.25 1.93 1.20
N GLU A 203 -5.72 1.49 2.34
CA GLU A 203 -6.47 1.36 3.59
C GLU A 203 -7.06 2.72 4.01
N TRP A 204 -6.23 3.76 4.00
CA TRP A 204 -6.67 5.12 4.30
C TRP A 204 -7.75 5.61 3.32
N ALA A 205 -7.61 5.33 2.03
CA ALA A 205 -8.60 5.70 1.02
C ALA A 205 -9.93 4.98 1.23
N ALA A 206 -9.91 3.70 1.64
CA ALA A 206 -11.11 2.95 1.97
C ALA A 206 -11.86 3.58 3.16
N TYR A 207 -11.17 3.88 4.27
CA TYR A 207 -11.80 4.57 5.41
C TYR A 207 -12.18 6.02 5.09
N ALA A 208 -11.40 6.73 4.28
CA ALA A 208 -11.76 8.08 3.85
C ALA A 208 -13.04 8.06 3.01
N TYR A 209 -13.20 7.10 2.12
CA TYR A 209 -14.44 6.94 1.34
C TYR A 209 -15.63 6.54 2.21
N ARG A 210 -15.44 5.67 3.21
CA ARG A 210 -16.51 5.21 4.09
C ARG A 210 -16.94 6.24 5.14
N ASP A 211 -16.00 7.03 5.66
CA ASP A 211 -16.23 7.84 6.86
C ASP A 211 -15.94 9.34 6.69
N LEU A 212 -15.01 9.74 5.82
CA LEU A 212 -14.75 11.16 5.55
C LEU A 212 -15.64 11.71 4.44
N TRP A 213 -15.88 10.92 3.39
CA TRP A 213 -16.69 11.36 2.25
C TRP A 213 -18.14 11.69 2.65
N PRO A 214 -18.83 10.88 3.47
CA PRO A 214 -20.18 11.22 3.92
C PRO A 214 -20.26 12.58 4.63
N LEU A 215 -19.24 12.94 5.42
CA LEU A 215 -19.18 14.22 6.12
C LEU A 215 -19.08 15.44 5.19
N ALA A 216 -18.61 15.25 3.96
CA ALA A 216 -18.61 16.29 2.93
C ALA A 216 -19.98 16.45 2.25
N THR A 217 -20.97 15.62 2.61
CA THR A 217 -22.31 15.62 2.05
C THR A 217 -23.36 15.88 3.13
N PHE A 218 -24.52 16.40 2.75
CA PHE A 218 -25.59 16.72 3.70
C PHE A 218 -26.53 15.54 4.01
N THR A 219 -26.43 14.45 3.26
CA THR A 219 -27.43 13.36 3.25
C THR A 219 -26.88 12.01 3.69
N LEU A 220 -25.56 11.86 3.78
CA LEU A 220 -24.91 10.59 4.13
C LEU A 220 -24.30 10.70 5.52
N GLU A 221 -24.30 9.58 6.24
CA GLU A 221 -23.63 9.43 7.52
C GLU A 221 -22.48 8.41 7.39
N PRO A 222 -21.40 8.54 8.19
CA PRO A 222 -20.32 7.55 8.23
C PRO A 222 -20.85 6.15 8.54
N ILE A 223 -20.33 5.15 7.82
CA ILE A 223 -20.80 3.76 7.95
C ILE A 223 -20.34 3.16 9.29
N ASP A 224 -19.10 3.46 9.69
CA ASP A 224 -18.46 2.86 10.87
C ASP A 224 -18.62 3.74 12.14
N LEU A 225 -19.70 4.54 12.20
CA LEU A 225 -19.95 5.53 13.26
C LEU A 225 -20.21 4.88 14.64
N ASP A 226 -20.62 3.61 14.67
CA ASP A 226 -20.87 2.83 15.88
C ASP A 226 -19.58 2.56 16.70
N GLU A 227 -18.41 2.60 16.06
CA GLU A 227 -17.12 2.50 16.74
C GLU A 227 -16.74 3.78 17.50
N GLY A 228 -17.36 4.92 17.18
CA GLY A 228 -17.20 6.18 17.90
C GLY A 228 -15.76 6.70 17.95
N ALA A 229 -15.21 6.87 19.16
CA ALA A 229 -13.87 7.43 19.35
C ALA A 229 -12.76 6.55 18.71
N LEU A 230 -12.98 5.23 18.67
CA LEU A 230 -11.99 4.29 18.14
C LEU A 230 -11.79 4.50 16.63
N LEU A 231 -12.86 4.77 15.90
CA LEU A 231 -12.83 5.12 14.47
C LEU A 231 -11.93 6.33 14.23
N TRP A 232 -12.18 7.43 14.95
CA TRP A 232 -11.43 8.68 14.77
C TRP A 232 -9.96 8.51 15.12
N THR A 233 -9.63 7.73 16.15
CA THR A 233 -8.24 7.41 16.48
C THR A 233 -7.57 6.57 15.40
N ARG A 234 -8.28 5.58 14.82
CA ARG A 234 -7.77 4.75 13.72
C ARG A 234 -7.49 5.62 12.50
N LEU A 235 -8.46 6.46 12.12
CA LEU A 235 -8.33 7.36 10.99
C LEU A 235 -7.19 8.38 11.19
N ALA A 236 -7.05 8.94 12.38
CA ALA A 236 -5.94 9.84 12.71
C ALA A 236 -4.58 9.14 12.56
N LEU A 237 -4.43 7.93 13.09
CA LEU A 237 -3.18 7.15 12.95
C LEU A 237 -2.90 6.75 11.49
N LEU A 238 -3.93 6.41 10.72
CA LEU A 238 -3.80 6.18 9.28
C LEU A 238 -3.38 7.45 8.55
N THR A 239 -4.00 8.61 8.80
CA THR A 239 -3.59 9.88 8.17
C THR A 239 -2.12 10.21 8.49
N LEU A 240 -1.71 10.02 9.75
CA LEU A 240 -0.33 10.24 10.17
C LEU A 240 0.63 9.36 9.37
N SER A 241 0.40 8.05 9.38
CA SER A 241 1.34 7.07 8.79
C SER A 241 1.30 6.99 7.26
N ALA A 242 0.12 7.15 6.65
CA ALA A 242 -0.10 7.02 5.21
C ALA A 242 0.08 8.32 4.43
N VAL A 243 -0.15 9.48 5.06
CA VAL A 243 -0.09 10.79 4.39
C VAL A 243 1.08 11.62 4.92
N PHE A 244 1.10 11.93 6.22
CA PHE A 244 2.09 12.86 6.76
C PHE A 244 3.51 12.31 6.74
N VAL A 245 3.74 11.07 7.21
CA VAL A 245 5.10 10.49 7.22
C VAL A 245 5.72 10.45 5.81
N PRO A 246 5.10 9.88 4.76
CA PRO A 246 5.72 9.85 3.44
C PRO A 246 5.87 11.24 2.80
N LEU A 247 5.04 12.23 3.16
CA LEU A 247 5.18 13.60 2.65
C LEU A 247 6.29 14.40 3.34
N LEU A 248 6.52 14.14 4.63
CA LEU A 248 7.47 14.90 5.45
C LEU A 248 8.86 14.27 5.53
N ILE A 249 8.99 12.97 5.23
CA ILE A 249 10.28 12.29 5.27
C ILE A 249 11.26 12.93 4.25
N PRO A 250 12.47 13.32 4.66
CA PRO A 250 13.50 13.78 3.73
C PRO A 250 13.86 12.67 2.74
N ARG A 251 14.20 13.04 1.51
CA ARG A 251 14.60 12.07 0.49
C ARG A 251 16.08 11.75 0.66
N LEU A 252 16.41 10.46 0.59
CA LEU A 252 17.79 10.02 0.51
C LEU A 252 18.37 10.53 -0.82
N TYR A 253 19.54 11.15 -0.76
CA TYR A 253 20.29 11.51 -1.95
C TYR A 253 20.68 10.23 -2.71
N ILE A 254 20.28 10.14 -3.98
CA ILE A 254 20.70 9.09 -4.90
C ILE A 254 21.54 9.80 -5.97
N PRO A 255 22.86 9.56 -6.01
CA PRO A 255 23.72 10.22 -6.98
C PRO A 255 23.33 9.79 -8.40
N PHE A 256 23.31 10.76 -9.32
CA PHE A 256 23.08 10.47 -10.74
C PHE A 256 24.17 9.57 -11.32
N ASP A 257 25.44 9.88 -11.03
CA ASP A 257 26.59 9.03 -11.34
C ASP A 257 27.11 8.33 -10.06
N PRO A 258 26.96 7.01 -9.93
CA PRO A 258 27.46 6.26 -8.78
C PRO A 258 29.00 6.29 -8.62
N GLU A 259 29.75 6.54 -9.69
CA GLU A 259 31.22 6.57 -9.64
C GLU A 259 31.76 7.89 -9.07
N ASN A 260 31.00 8.98 -9.19
CA ASN A 260 31.36 10.30 -8.69
C ASN A 260 30.21 10.94 -7.87
N PRO A 261 29.94 10.45 -6.64
CA PRO A 261 28.88 11.01 -5.80
C PRO A 261 29.25 12.41 -5.30
N TRP A 262 28.28 13.31 -5.31
CA TRP A 262 28.52 14.69 -4.90
C TRP A 262 28.68 14.83 -3.38
N PRO A 263 29.69 15.59 -2.89
CA PRO A 263 29.91 15.76 -1.46
C PRO A 263 28.84 16.64 -0.77
N ASP A 264 28.26 17.61 -1.49
CA ASP A 264 27.21 18.51 -0.99
C ASP A 264 26.01 18.56 -1.95
N PRO A 265 25.03 17.65 -1.82
CA PRO A 265 23.94 17.52 -2.78
C PRO A 265 23.00 18.73 -2.74
N HIS A 266 22.42 19.09 -3.90
CA HIS A 266 21.51 20.22 -3.99
C HIS A 266 20.31 20.03 -3.01
N PRO A 267 19.89 21.07 -2.25
CA PRO A 267 18.82 20.96 -1.25
C PRO A 267 17.50 20.38 -1.77
N GLU A 268 17.13 20.66 -3.02
CA GLU A 268 15.94 20.07 -3.64
C GLU A 268 16.00 18.53 -3.65
N GLN A 269 17.17 17.92 -3.84
CA GLN A 269 17.35 16.48 -4.02
C GLN A 269 17.20 15.71 -2.70
N THR A 270 17.49 16.38 -1.59
CA THR A 270 17.36 15.84 -0.23
C THR A 270 16.06 16.27 0.46
N SER A 271 15.38 17.30 -0.07
CA SER A 271 14.13 17.80 0.50
C SER A 271 12.99 16.76 0.48
N SER A 272 12.06 16.89 1.42
CA SER A 272 10.84 16.06 1.46
C SER A 272 9.88 16.43 0.31
N ILE A 273 8.93 15.55 -0.01
CA ILE A 273 7.96 15.78 -1.09
C ILE A 273 7.14 17.06 -0.83
N LEU A 274 6.72 17.27 0.41
CA LEU A 274 5.98 18.47 0.79
C LEU A 274 6.82 19.74 0.62
N SER A 275 8.10 19.68 1.02
CA SER A 275 9.04 20.79 0.82
C SER A 275 9.25 21.09 -0.66
N LEU A 276 9.26 20.06 -1.52
CA LEU A 276 9.41 20.20 -2.95
C LEU A 276 8.17 20.87 -3.58
N TRP A 277 6.96 20.39 -3.23
CA TRP A 277 5.71 20.93 -3.77
C TRP A 277 5.46 22.38 -3.38
N LEU A 278 5.82 22.75 -2.15
CA LEU A 278 5.65 24.10 -1.62
C LEU A 278 6.89 24.99 -1.82
N TYR A 279 7.94 24.49 -2.49
CA TYR A 279 9.22 25.18 -2.67
C TYR A 279 9.87 25.70 -1.37
N ILE A 280 9.57 25.07 -0.23
CA ILE A 280 10.10 25.47 1.10
C ILE A 280 11.63 25.35 1.14
N TRP A 281 12.22 24.50 0.31
CA TRP A 281 13.67 24.34 0.22
C TRP A 281 14.38 25.61 -0.28
N LEU A 282 13.67 26.55 -0.94
CA LEU A 282 14.20 27.85 -1.36
C LEU A 282 14.20 28.90 -0.25
N ASP A 283 13.46 28.68 0.85
CA ASP A 283 13.33 29.65 1.94
C ASP A 283 14.67 30.16 2.50
N PRO A 284 15.70 29.31 2.70
CA PRO A 284 17.01 29.78 3.14
C PRO A 284 17.63 30.77 2.14
N THR A 285 17.54 30.50 0.84
CA THR A 285 18.06 31.36 -0.24
C THR A 285 17.30 32.67 -0.32
N ILE A 286 15.96 32.64 -0.26
CA ILE A 286 15.12 33.86 -0.29
C ILE A 286 15.39 34.72 0.95
N ARG A 287 15.53 34.07 2.12
CA ARG A 287 15.86 34.76 3.37
C ARG A 287 17.26 35.35 3.34
N LEU A 288 18.22 34.69 2.70
CA LEU A 288 19.56 35.23 2.51
C LEU A 288 19.54 36.44 1.57
N ALA A 289 18.88 36.31 0.42
CA ALA A 289 18.73 37.36 -0.58
C ALA A 289 18.05 38.62 -0.02
N SER A 290 17.10 38.48 0.91
CA SER A 290 16.44 39.65 1.54
C SER A 290 17.30 40.40 2.56
N ARG A 291 18.42 39.81 3.02
CA ARG A 291 19.32 40.42 4.01
C ARG A 291 20.57 41.04 3.40
N VAL A 292 20.91 40.70 2.16
CA VAL A 292 22.10 41.18 1.46
C VAL A 292 21.69 42.10 0.31
N GLU A 293 22.49 43.14 0.05
CA GLU A 293 22.22 44.06 -1.07
C GLU A 293 22.48 43.39 -2.43
N HIS A 294 23.48 42.50 -2.50
CA HIS A 294 23.81 41.73 -3.68
C HIS A 294 24.14 40.28 -3.30
N LEU A 295 23.44 39.33 -3.92
CA LEU A 295 23.66 37.90 -3.73
C LEU A 295 24.74 37.42 -4.71
N THR A 296 25.90 37.06 -4.19
CA THR A 296 27.01 36.53 -5.00
C THR A 296 26.76 35.07 -5.39
N ILE A 297 27.40 34.62 -6.47
CA ILE A 297 27.27 33.25 -7.00
C ILE A 297 27.63 32.18 -5.96
N ASP A 298 28.62 32.45 -5.10
CA ASP A 298 29.09 31.52 -4.06
C ASP A 298 28.07 31.29 -2.93
N MET A 299 27.04 32.14 -2.84
CA MET A 299 25.97 32.03 -1.83
C MET A 299 24.76 31.25 -2.33
N LEU A 300 24.72 30.89 -3.61
CA LEU A 300 23.66 30.07 -4.17
C LEU A 300 23.91 28.59 -3.90
N PRO A 301 22.84 27.77 -3.76
CA PRO A 301 23.01 26.33 -3.65
C PRO A 301 23.71 25.76 -4.90
N PRO A 302 24.52 24.70 -4.75
CA PRO A 302 25.18 24.04 -5.88
C PRO A 302 24.14 23.44 -6.81
N LEU A 303 24.38 23.44 -8.13
CA LEU A 303 23.44 22.90 -9.11
C LEU A 303 23.09 21.43 -8.85
N ALA A 304 21.87 21.03 -9.21
CA ALA A 304 21.45 19.63 -9.13
C ALA A 304 22.28 18.75 -10.07
N ASP A 305 22.64 17.56 -9.62
CA ASP A 305 23.52 16.66 -10.37
C ASP A 305 22.94 16.27 -11.75
N TYR A 306 21.64 16.00 -11.85
CA TYR A 306 21.00 15.65 -13.12
C TYR A 306 20.91 16.81 -14.14
N ASP A 307 21.11 18.06 -13.71
CA ASP A 307 21.08 19.25 -14.58
C ASP A 307 22.48 19.69 -15.03
N GLU A 308 23.53 18.98 -14.62
CA GLU A 308 24.90 19.32 -14.99
C GLU A 308 25.18 19.05 -16.47
N ALA A 309 25.94 19.95 -17.11
CA ALA A 309 26.31 19.82 -18.52
C ALA A 309 26.99 18.48 -18.85
N HIS A 310 27.76 17.90 -17.92
CA HIS A 310 28.38 16.60 -18.11
C HIS A 310 27.37 15.43 -18.21
N ASN A 311 26.25 15.54 -17.49
CA ASN A 311 25.21 14.49 -17.43
C ASN A 311 24.16 14.63 -18.54
N LEU A 312 24.17 15.75 -19.27
CA LEU A 312 23.23 16.07 -20.35
C LEU A 312 23.80 15.86 -21.76
N MET A 313 25.09 15.50 -21.89
CA MET A 313 25.78 15.20 -23.16
C MET A 313 25.73 13.71 -23.51
#